data_AF-A0A6V8H5D2-F1
#
_entry.id   AF-A0A6V8H5D2-F1
#
_cell.length_a   1.000
_cell.length_b   1.000
_cell.length_c   1.000
_cell.angle_alpha   90.00
_cell.angle_beta   90.00
_cell.angle_gamma   90.00
#
_symmetry.space_group_name_H-M   'P 1'
#
loop_
_entity.id
_entity.type
_entity.pdbx_description
1 polymer ?
#
loop_
_entity_poly.entity_id
_entity_poly.type
_entity_poly.pdbx_seq_one_letter_code
_entity_poly.pdbx_strand_id
1 'polypeptide(L)' 'MSSTTSSTTPVEDAMRDKLVAAFTPTALQIRNDSHLHAHHAPMQGSTSKETHFQSVPLPLSTLSSPERRLTPILVYL' A
#
# COMPACT_ATOMS: atom_id res chain seq x y z
N MET A 1 -3.04 -8.51 -27.41
CA MET A 1 -2.46 -9.05 -26.16
C MET A 1 -2.40 -7.89 -25.18
N SER A 2 -3.25 -7.90 -24.13
CA SER A 2 -3.25 -6.83 -23.12
C SER A 2 -1.94 -6.94 -22.34
N SER A 3 -1.04 -5.98 -22.50
CA SER A 3 0.16 -5.91 -21.66
C SER A 3 -0.30 -5.54 -20.25
N THR A 4 -0.33 -6.51 -19.34
CA THR A 4 -0.29 -6.20 -17.92
C THR A 4 0.99 -5.41 -17.69
N THR A 5 0.86 -4.10 -17.58
CA THR A 5 1.96 -3.24 -17.12
C THR A 5 2.35 -3.77 -15.76
N SER A 6 3.53 -4.37 -15.64
CA SER A 6 4.10 -4.77 -14.36
C SER A 6 4.10 -3.53 -13.47
N SER A 7 3.32 -3.55 -12.40
CA SER A 7 3.22 -2.39 -11.52
C SER A 7 4.59 -2.09 -10.92
N THR A 8 4.79 -0.83 -10.51
CA THR A 8 6.02 -0.43 -9.84
C THR A 8 6.05 -0.84 -8.36
N THR A 9 4.92 -1.33 -7.84
CA THR A 9 4.68 -1.74 -6.44
C THR A 9 3.94 -3.09 -6.34
N PRO A 10 4.43 -4.15 -7.02
CA PRO A 10 3.70 -5.42 -7.12
C PRO A 10 3.43 -6.09 -5.77
N VAL A 11 4.27 -5.88 -4.75
CA VAL A 11 4.05 -6.42 -3.41
C VAL A 11 2.98 -5.63 -2.67
N GLU A 12 3.01 -4.30 -2.76
CA GLU A 12 1.94 -3.47 -2.17
C GLU A 12 0.57 -3.80 -2.74
N ASP A 13 0.49 -3.99 -4.06
CA ASP A 13 -0.74 -4.33 -4.76
C ASP A 13 -1.27 -5.69 -4.29
N ALA A 14 -0.41 -6.70 -4.23
CA ALA A 14 -0.78 -8.03 -3.76
C ALA A 14 -1.24 -8.02 -2.29
N MET A 15 -0.66 -7.18 -1.44
CA MET A 15 -1.14 -7.02 -0.06
C MET A 15 -2.53 -6.38 -0.02
N ARG A 16 -2.76 -5.33 -0.81
CA ARG A 16 -4.06 -4.66 -0.89
C ARG A 16 -5.15 -5.64 -1.31
N ASP A 17 -4.92 -6.41 -2.37
CA ASP A 17 -5.88 -7.40 -2.87
C ASP A 17 -6.22 -8.45 -1.81
N LYS A 18 -5.19 -9.02 -1.17
CA LYS A 18 -5.38 -10.05 -0.13
C LYS A 18 -6.11 -9.52 1.10
N LEU A 19 -5.74 -8.33 1.57
CA LEU A 19 -6.36 -7.74 2.76
C LEU A 19 -7.81 -7.31 2.52
N VAL A 20 -8.11 -6.76 1.34
CA VAL A 20 -9.49 -6.42 0.96
C VAL A 20 -10.34 -7.68 0.85
N ALA A 21 -9.84 -8.72 0.16
CA ALA A 21 -10.56 -9.97 -0.02
C ALA A 21 -10.82 -10.70 1.32
N ALA A 22 -9.86 -10.68 2.25
CA ALA A 22 -9.96 -11.41 3.51
C ALA A 22 -10.78 -10.67 4.58
N PHE A 23 -10.76 -9.34 4.60
CA PHE A 23 -11.24 -8.57 5.75
C PHE A 23 -12.30 -7.51 5.41
N THR A 24 -12.58 -7.26 4.13
CA THR A 24 -13.55 -6.24 3.67
C THR A 24 -13.51 -4.95 4.49
N PRO A 25 -12.33 -4.32 4.67
CA PRO A 25 -12.19 -3.20 5.58
C PRO A 25 -12.89 -1.95 5.01
N THR A 26 -13.54 -1.16 5.87
CA THR A 26 -14.13 0.12 5.47
C THR A 26 -13.08 1.14 5.03
N ALA A 27 -11.87 1.05 5.56
CA ALA A 27 -10.72 1.87 5.17
C ALA A 27 -9.40 1.13 5.46
N LEU A 28 -8.47 1.15 4.50
CA LEU A 28 -7.17 0.50 4.59
C LEU A 28 -6.07 1.43 4.05
N GLN A 29 -5.07 1.72 4.87
CA GLN A 29 -3.86 2.39 4.43
C GLN A 29 -2.67 1.42 4.49
N ILE A 30 -1.99 1.28 3.35
CA ILE A 30 -0.72 0.58 3.22
C ILE A 30 0.30 1.62 2.77
N ARG A 31 1.44 1.69 3.45
CA ARG A 31 2.56 2.56 3.09
C ARG A 31 3.79 1.71 2.82
N ASN A 32 4.38 1.90 1.65
CA ASN A 32 5.68 1.34 1.29
C ASN A 32 6.80 2.32 1.66
N ASP A 33 7.44 2.06 2.80
CA ASP A 33 8.55 2.88 3.31
C ASP A 33 9.92 2.27 2.95
N SER A 34 9.97 1.30 2.02
CA SER A 34 11.20 0.58 1.64
C SER A 34 12.31 1.50 1.13
N HIS A 35 11.95 2.62 0.53
CA HIS A 35 12.90 3.62 0.04
C HIS A 35 13.73 4.25 1.17
N LEU A 36 13.18 4.34 2.40
CA LEU A 36 13.93 4.82 3.58
C LEU A 36 15.06 3.87 3.99
N HIS A 37 15.01 2.63 3.52
CA HIS A 37 15.96 1.56 3.87
C HIS A 37 16.70 1.01 2.65
N ALA A 38 16.54 1.62 1.47
CA ALA A 38 17.15 1.17 0.22
C ALA A 38 18.68 1.15 0.26
N HIS A 39 19.29 1.92 1.16
CA HIS A 39 20.75 2.00 1.33
C HIS A 39 21.31 1.08 2.42
N HIS A 40 20.48 0.27 3.07
CA HIS A 40 20.93 -0.64 4.13
C HIS A 40 21.74 -1.79 3.50
N ALA A 41 22.97 -2.04 3.96
CA ALA A 41 23.84 -3.06 3.37
C ALA A 41 23.20 -4.47 3.33
N PRO A 42 22.45 -4.92 4.36
CA PRO A 42 21.67 -6.16 4.31
C PRO A 42 20.61 -6.26 3.21
N MET A 43 20.25 -5.15 2.54
CA MET A 43 19.29 -5.13 1.44
C MET A 43 19.94 -5.31 0.06
N GLN A 44 21.28 -5.39 -0.01
CA GLN A 44 22.00 -5.58 -1.27
C GLN A 44 21.72 -6.97 -1.86
N GLY A 45 21.46 -7.02 -3.17
CA GLY A 45 21.17 -8.28 -3.87
C GLY A 45 19.73 -8.78 -3.71
N SER A 46 18.86 -8.06 -3.00
CA SER A 46 17.43 -8.39 -2.97
C SER A 46 16.81 -8.26 -4.36
N THR A 47 16.04 -9.27 -4.76
CA THR A 47 15.28 -9.27 -6.03
C THR A 47 14.09 -8.30 -5.99
N SER A 48 13.56 -8.04 -4.79
CA SER A 48 12.50 -7.05 -4.54
C SER A 48 13.07 -5.82 -3.85
N LYS A 49 12.63 -4.64 -4.29
CA LYS A 49 12.92 -3.35 -3.61
C LYS A 49 11.86 -2.97 -2.58
N GLU A 50 10.84 -3.82 -2.41
CA GLU A 50 9.74 -3.62 -1.49
C GLU A 50 9.89 -4.54 -0.28
N THR A 51 10.37 -4.01 0.85
CA THR A 51 10.70 -4.78 2.05
C THR A 51 10.19 -4.22 3.37
N HIS A 52 9.82 -2.94 3.42
CA HIS A 52 9.33 -2.30 4.62
C HIS A 52 7.96 -1.70 4.35
N PHE A 53 6.97 -2.18 5.10
CA PHE A 53 5.58 -1.77 4.97
C PHE A 53 4.98 -1.46 6.32
N GLN A 54 4.22 -0.38 6.36
CA GLN A 54 3.33 -0.07 7.45
C GLN A 54 1.88 -0.28 6.98
N SER A 55 1.13 -1.08 7.72
CA SER A 55 -0.32 -1.23 7.52
C SER A 55 -1.05 -0.71 8.76
N VAL A 56 -2.01 0.17 8.55
CA VAL A 56 -2.82 0.74 9.64
C VAL A 56 -4.29 0.58 9.25
N PRO A 57 -5.09 -0.16 10.05
CA PRO A 57 -6.53 -0.06 9.97
C PRO A 57 -6.92 1.38 10.30
N LEU A 58 -7.51 2.09 9.36
CA LEU A 58 -7.93 3.46 9.59
C LEU A 58 -9.24 3.44 10.40
N PRO A 59 -9.26 3.91 11.67
CA PRO A 59 -10.53 4.09 12.36
C PRO A 59 -11.32 5.18 11.64
N LEU A 60 -12.66 5.08 11.64
CA LEU A 60 -13.55 6.02 10.95
C LEU A 60 -13.21 7.51 11.25
N SER A 61 -12.68 7.79 12.45
CA SER A 61 -12.23 9.10 12.92
C SER A 61 -11.02 9.69 12.17
N THR A 62 -10.24 8.88 11.46
CA THR A 62 -9.09 9.39 10.68
C THR A 62 -9.49 10.01 9.35
N LEU A 63 -10.70 9.70 8.85
CA LEU A 63 -11.28 10.31 7.64
C LEU A 63 -11.85 11.72 7.90
N SER A 64 -12.09 12.11 9.16
CA SER A 64 -12.68 13.41 9.53
C SER A 64 -11.65 14.49 9.83
N SER A 65 -10.35 14.19 9.82
CA SER A 65 -9.30 15.20 10.04
C SER A 65 -9.00 15.95 8.73
N PRO A 66 -9.28 17.27 8.65
CA PRO A 66 -9.21 18.02 7.38
C PRO A 66 -7.80 18.14 6.80
N GLU A 67 -6.77 17.89 7.60
CA GLU A 67 -5.34 17.95 7.21
C GLU A 67 -4.81 16.69 6.51
N ARG A 68 -5.58 15.60 6.44
CA ARG A 68 -5.19 14.38 5.70
C ARG A 68 -6.20 13.98 4.64
N ARG A 69 -6.83 14.98 4.01
CA ARG A 69 -7.68 14.81 2.83
C ARG A 69 -6.80 14.64 1.57
N LEU A 70 -6.04 13.55 1.50
CA LEU A 70 -5.77 12.98 0.18
C LEU A 70 -7.12 12.45 -0.31
N THR A 71 -7.55 12.98 -1.45
CA THR A 71 -8.88 12.79 -2.04
C THR A 71 -9.39 11.35 -1.87
N PRO A 72 -10.58 11.12 -1.28
CA PRO A 72 -11.21 9.83 -1.39
C PRO A 72 -11.60 9.65 -2.86
N ILE A 73 -10.94 8.72 -3.55
CA ILE A 73 -11.51 8.15 -4.77
C ILE A 73 -12.75 7.41 -4.28
N LEU A 74 -13.92 8.05 -4.42
CA LEU A 74 -15.19 7.35 -4.40
C LEU A 74 -15.16 6.38 -5.58
N VAL A 75 -14.89 5.12 -5.30
CA VAL A 75 -15.25 4.05 -6.23
C VAL A 75 -16.72 3.74 -5.95
N TYR A 76 -17.60 4.23 -6.81
CA TYR A 76 -18.94 3.68 -6.94
C TYR A 76 -18.81 2.25 -7.49
N LEU A 77 -19.46 1.31 -6.80
CA LEU A 77 -19.82 -0.08 -7.15
C LEU A 77 -19.05 -0.75 -8.31
#